data_AF-A0A934WRM8-F1
#
_entry.id   AF-A0A934WRM8-F1
#
_cell.length_a   1.000
_cell.length_b   1.000
_cell.length_c   1.000
_cell.angle_alpha   90.00
_cell.angle_beta   90.00
_cell.angle_gamma   90.00
#
_symmetry.space_group_name_H-M   'P 1'
#
loop_
_entity.id
_entity.type
_entity.pdbx_description
1 polymer ?
#
loop_
_entity_poly.entity_id
_entity_poly.type
_entity_poly.pdbx_seq_one_letter_code
_entity_poly.pdbx_strand_id
1 'polypeptide(L)' 'MTATEIAKRKRAEKTAYAINSIEGVPVSEETKHLSSQWVNGELTIEQVKAELAKKYKAKAT' A
#
# COMPACT_ATOMS: atom_id res chain seq x y z
N MET A 1 -5.33 12.03 11.72
CA MET A 1 -5.84 10.65 11.78
C MET A 1 -5.98 10.22 13.23
N THR A 2 -7.04 9.49 13.55
CA THR A 2 -7.27 8.91 14.88
C THR A 2 -6.55 7.56 15.02
N ALA A 3 -6.27 7.15 16.27
CA ALA A 3 -5.67 5.84 16.55
C ALA A 3 -6.53 4.67 16.00
N THR A 4 -7.86 4.82 16.05
CA THR A 4 -8.80 3.85 15.47
C THR A 4 -8.66 3.75 13.96
N GLU A 5 -8.49 4.87 13.24
CA GLU A 5 -8.27 4.86 11.80
C GLU A 5 -6.94 4.22 11.43
N ILE A 6 -5.86 4.51 12.17
CA ILE A 6 -4.55 3.86 11.99
C ILE A 6 -4.70 2.35 12.12
N ALA A 7 -5.35 1.88 13.18
CA ALA A 7 -5.56 0.45 13.42
C ALA A 7 -6.37 -0.23 12.30
N LYS A 8 -7.40 0.43 11.79
CA LYS A 8 -8.20 -0.05 10.64
C LYS A 8 -7.34 -0.17 9.38
N ARG A 9 -6.57 0.86 9.04
CA ARG A 9 -5.70 0.85 7.85
C ARG A 9 -4.59 -0.20 7.97
N LYS A 10 -3.97 -0.33 9.15
CA LYS A 10 -2.95 -1.37 9.42
C LYS A 10 -3.49 -2.78 9.26
N ARG A 11 -4.74 -3.04 9.67
CA ARG A 11 -5.40 -4.33 9.42
C ARG A 11 -5.61 -4.56 7.92
N ALA A 12 -6.11 -3.57 7.20
CA ALA A 12 -6.31 -3.66 5.75
C ALA A 12 -5.01 -3.94 5.00
N GLU A 13 -3.92 -3.25 5.34
CA GLU A 13 -2.58 -3.49 4.78
C GLU A 13 -2.14 -4.95 4.97
N LYS A 14 -2.20 -5.45 6.21
CA LYS A 14 -1.81 -6.84 6.51
C LYS A 14 -2.64 -7.87 5.74
N THR A 15 -3.94 -7.65 5.63
CA THR A 15 -4.83 -8.52 4.85
C THR A 15 -4.45 -8.51 3.38
N ALA A 16 -4.21 -7.34 2.78
CA ALA A 16 -3.79 -7.23 1.39
C ALA A 16 -2.45 -7.95 1.13
N TYR A 17 -1.49 -7.83 2.04
CA TYR A 17 -0.20 -8.52 1.91
C TYR A 17 -0.32 -10.02 2.03
N ALA A 18 -1.17 -10.50 2.95
CA ALA A 18 -1.43 -11.93 3.10
C ALA A 18 -2.08 -12.51 1.83
N ILE A 19 -3.08 -11.83 1.26
CA ILE A 19 -3.70 -12.22 -0.01
C ILE A 19 -2.65 -12.29 -1.12
N ASN A 20 -1.86 -11.24 -1.30
CA ASN A 20 -0.80 -11.18 -2.30
C ASN A 20 0.23 -12.31 -2.12
N SER A 21 0.57 -12.66 -0.87
CA SER A 21 1.48 -13.76 -0.58
C SER A 21 0.88 -15.14 -0.90
N ILE A 22 -0.42 -15.33 -0.70
CA ILE A 22 -1.14 -16.56 -1.07
C ILE A 22 -1.10 -16.75 -2.60
N GLU A 23 -1.25 -15.66 -3.35
CA GLU A 23 -1.18 -15.67 -4.82
C GLU A 23 0.25 -15.72 -5.37
N GLY A 24 1.28 -15.83 -4.51
CA GLY A 24 2.68 -15.86 -4.93
C GLY A 24 3.22 -14.55 -5.49
N VAL A 25 2.54 -13.41 -5.23
CA VAL A 25 2.94 -12.07 -5.69
C VAL A 25 3.36 -11.21 -4.48
N PRO A 26 4.57 -11.40 -3.93
CA PRO A 26 5.00 -10.65 -2.76
C PRO A 26 5.06 -9.14 -3.04
N VAL A 27 4.69 -8.34 -2.04
CA VAL A 27 4.70 -6.89 -2.15
C VAL A 27 6.13 -6.36 -2.05
N SER A 28 6.53 -5.49 -3.00
CA SER A 28 7.85 -4.86 -3.00
C SER A 28 8.06 -3.96 -1.77
N GLU A 29 9.31 -3.81 -1.31
CA GLU A 29 9.66 -2.93 -0.18
C GLU A 29 9.20 -1.48 -0.38
N GLU A 30 9.26 -0.97 -1.61
CA GLU A 30 8.82 0.39 -1.89
C GLU A 30 7.30 0.53 -1.80
N THR A 31 6.55 -0.49 -2.24
CA THR A 31 5.09 -0.53 -2.04
C THR A 31 4.75 -0.64 -0.55
N LYS A 32 5.55 -1.38 0.23
CA LYS A 32 5.41 -1.42 1.70
C LYS A 32 5.64 -0.06 2.33
N HIS A 33 6.64 0.67 1.86
CA HIS A 33 6.92 2.02 2.34
C HIS A 33 5.75 2.97 2.08
N LEU A 34 5.24 3.03 0.84
CA LEU A 34 4.09 3.87 0.47
C LEU A 34 2.81 3.50 1.24
N SER A 35 2.57 2.20 1.44
CA SER A 35 1.42 1.73 2.21
C SER A 35 1.54 2.10 3.70
N SER A 36 2.74 2.06 4.28
CA SER A 36 2.99 2.54 5.65
C SER A 36 2.66 4.03 5.82
N GLN A 37 3.06 4.87 4.86
CA GLN A 37 2.71 6.29 4.84
C GLN A 37 1.17 6.49 4.78
N TRP A 38 0.46 5.67 4.00
CA TRP A 38 -1.01 5.68 4.01
C TRP A 38 -1.61 5.21 5.33
N VAL A 39 -1.05 4.18 5.96
CA VAL A 39 -1.48 3.70 7.29
C VAL A 39 -1.33 4.78 8.35
N ASN A 40 -0.30 5.62 8.26
CA ASN A 40 -0.07 6.73 9.19
C ASN A 40 -0.86 8.00 8.84
N GLY A 41 -1.46 8.05 7.65
CA GLY A 41 -2.21 9.22 7.16
C GLY A 41 -1.34 10.32 6.56
N GLU A 42 -0.06 10.03 6.30
CA GLU A 42 0.86 10.91 5.59
C GLU A 42 0.48 11.01 4.10
N LEU A 43 -0.07 9.92 3.54
CA LEU A 43 -0.62 9.87 2.19
C LEU A 43 -2.09 9.45 2.19
N THR A 44 -2.82 9.97 1.20
CA THR A 44 -4.12 9.43 0.78
C THR A 44 -3.93 8.17 -0.06
N ILE A 45 -4.97 7.33 -0.16
CA ILE A 45 -4.88 6.12 -0.99
C ILE A 45 -4.78 6.47 -2.48
N GLU A 46 -5.34 7.62 -2.88
CA GLU A 46 -5.25 8.18 -4.23
C GLU A 46 -3.80 8.56 -4.57
N GLN A 47 -3.08 9.18 -3.64
CA GLN A 47 -1.65 9.49 -3.82
C GLN A 47 -0.80 8.22 -3.92
N VAL A 48 -1.03 7.21 -3.06
CA VAL A 48 -0.35 5.91 -3.17
C VAL A 48 -0.60 5.28 -4.53
N LYS A 49 -1.84 5.26 -5.01
CA LYS A 49 -2.19 4.75 -6.34
C LYS A 49 -1.49 5.51 -7.46
N ALA A 50 -1.39 6.84 -7.36
CA ALA A 50 -0.70 7.66 -8.35
C ALA A 50 0.81 7.36 -8.39
N GLU A 51 1.48 7.25 -7.25
CA GLU A 51 2.91 6.91 -7.18
C GLU A 51 3.18 5.50 -7.71
N LEU A 52 2.37 4.51 -7.33
CA LEU A 52 2.47 3.16 -7.88
C LEU A 52 2.21 3.15 -9.40
N ALA A 53 1.23 3.91 -9.87
CA ALA A 53 0.93 4.02 -11.30
C ALA A 53 2.11 4.62 -12.08
N LYS A 54 2.73 5.70 -11.59
CA LYS A 54 3.93 6.29 -12.23
C LYS A 54 5.04 5.24 -12.39
N LYS A 55 5.27 4.43 -11.36
CA LYS A 55 6.34 3.44 -11.35
C LYS A 55 6.05 2.22 -12.24
N TYR A 56 4.84 1.67 -12.17
CA TYR A 56 4.51 0.40 -12.81
C TYR A 56 3.84 0.57 -14.18
N LYS A 57 3.21 1.72 -14.48
CA LYS A 57 2.75 2.01 -15.85
C LYS A 57 3.89 2.43 -16.78
N ALA A 58 5.04 2.87 -16.25
CA ALA A 58 6.24 3.15 -17.06
C ALA A 58 6.95 1.88 -17.58
N LYS A 59 6.51 0.67 -17.18
CA LYS A 59 7.14 -0.61 -17.55
C LYS A 59 6.34 -1.44 -18.56
N ALA A 60 5.26 -0.90 -19.12
CA ALA A 60 4.42 -1.58 -20.12
C ALA A 60 4.62 -1.00 -21.53
N THR A 61 5.88 -0.80 -21.94
CA THR A 61 6.26 -0.39 -23.30
C THR A 61 7.35 -1.32 -23.82
#